data_AF-A0A2S2FFL0-F1
#
_entry.id   AF-A0A2S2FFL0-F1
#
_cell.length_a   1.000
_cell.length_b   1.000
_cell.length_c   1.000
_cell.angle_alpha   90.00
_cell.angle_beta   90.00
_cell.angle_gamma   90.00
#
_symmetry.space_group_name_H-M   'P 1'
#
loop_
_entity.id
_entity.type
_entity.pdbx_description
1 polymer ?
#
loop_
_entity_poly.entity_id
_entity_poly.type
_entity_poly.pdbx_seq_one_letter_code
_entity_poly.pdbx_strand_id
1 'polypeptide(L)'
;MDLFYVLLNIQEFAEDGIIYAEKPWHLQSNAKVITDSQPIFINDEKLEYFLEVFIVLELFEEMQTSNTCLQDQCLRIIEYANHDA
;
A
#
# COMPACT_ATOMS: atom_id res chain seq x y z
N MET A 1 -0.58 -6.01 10.41
CA MET A 1 -0.11 -4.63 10.24
C MET A 1 -1.14 -3.95 9.38
N ASP A 2 -1.51 -2.72 9.68
CA ASP A 2 -2.51 -2.02 8.87
C ASP A 2 -1.87 -1.35 7.65
N LEU A 3 -2.70 -1.03 6.67
CA LEU A 3 -2.30 -0.40 5.42
C LEU A 3 -1.62 0.96 5.67
N PHE A 4 -2.08 1.71 6.66
CA PHE A 4 -1.46 2.99 7.01
C PHE A 4 -0.02 2.84 7.48
N TYR A 5 0.27 1.86 8.35
CA TYR A 5 1.62 1.57 8.77
C TYR A 5 2.50 1.20 7.57
N VAL A 6 2.00 0.34 6.67
CA VAL A 6 2.76 -0.05 5.48
C VAL A 6 3.10 1.17 4.62
N LEU A 7 2.12 2.04 4.36
CA LEU A 7 2.33 3.25 3.56
C LEU A 7 3.27 4.25 4.23
N LEU A 8 3.18 4.43 5.55
CA LEU A 8 4.06 5.32 6.30
C LEU A 8 5.52 4.87 6.28
N ASN A 9 5.75 3.55 6.29
CA ASN A 9 7.09 2.97 6.31
C ASN A 9 7.49 2.44 4.94
N ILE A 10 6.91 2.97 3.86
CA ILE A 10 7.08 2.41 2.52
C ILE A 10 8.55 2.32 2.08
N GLN A 11 9.38 3.26 2.54
CA GLN A 11 10.82 3.32 2.25
C GLN A 11 11.63 2.20 2.93
N GLU A 12 11.06 1.50 3.90
CA GLU A 12 11.70 0.37 4.58
C GLU A 12 11.51 -0.95 3.81
N PHE A 13 10.63 -0.98 2.81
CA PHE A 13 10.36 -2.16 2.00
C PHE A 13 11.15 -2.12 0.69
N ALA A 14 11.37 -3.30 0.11
CA ALA A 14 12.03 -3.43 -1.18
C ALA A 14 11.13 -2.90 -2.31
N GLU A 15 11.70 -2.20 -3.29
CA GLU A 15 10.97 -1.55 -4.39
C GLU A 15 10.17 -2.54 -5.25
N ASP A 16 10.67 -3.78 -5.37
CA ASP A 16 10.03 -4.90 -6.05
C ASP A 16 8.97 -5.62 -5.20
N GLY A 17 8.70 -5.12 -3.99
CA GLY A 17 7.65 -5.63 -3.11
C GLY A 17 6.25 -5.35 -3.65
N ILE A 18 5.33 -6.27 -3.41
CA ILE A 18 3.91 -6.14 -3.74
C ILE A 18 3.10 -6.04 -2.47
N ILE A 19 2.26 -5.01 -2.36
CA ILE A 19 1.36 -4.78 -1.23
C ILE A 19 0.04 -5.49 -1.50
N TYR A 20 -0.41 -6.27 -0.53
CA TYR A 20 -1.73 -6.89 -0.48
C TYR A 20 -2.50 -6.31 0.70
N ALA A 21 -3.78 -6.01 0.51
CA ALA A 21 -4.63 -5.43 1.55
C ALA A 21 -6.05 -6.01 1.53
N GLU A 22 -6.67 -6.04 2.70
CA GLU A 22 -8.05 -6.46 2.88
C GLU A 22 -9.01 -5.43 2.29
N LYS A 23 -9.96 -5.88 1.45
CA LYS A 23 -11.03 -5.02 0.96
C LYS A 23 -12.20 -4.92 1.96
N PRO A 24 -12.88 -3.77 2.04
CA PRO A 24 -12.60 -2.51 1.33
C PRO A 24 -11.31 -1.86 1.83
N TRP A 25 -10.57 -1.18 0.93
CA TRP A 25 -9.30 -0.56 1.30
C TRP A 25 -9.52 0.70 2.14
N HIS A 26 -9.06 0.63 3.37
CA HIS A 26 -9.03 1.71 4.34
C HIS A 26 -7.67 1.73 5.03
N LEU A 27 -7.34 2.84 5.69
CA LEU A 27 -6.08 2.98 6.44
C LEU A 27 -5.88 1.87 7.49
N GLN A 28 -6.97 1.34 8.03
CA GLN A 28 -6.98 0.30 9.07
C GLN A 28 -7.05 -1.12 8.50
N SER A 29 -7.18 -1.28 7.18
CA SER A 29 -7.26 -2.60 6.54
C SER A 29 -5.99 -3.38 6.80
N ASN A 30 -6.13 -4.68 7.06
CA ASN A 30 -4.96 -5.56 7.19
C ASN A 30 -4.17 -5.54 5.87
N ALA A 31 -2.85 -5.36 5.98
CA ALA A 31 -1.96 -5.31 4.84
C ALA A 31 -0.68 -6.09 5.07
N LYS A 32 -0.09 -6.56 3.97
CA LYS A 32 1.22 -7.23 3.92
C LYS A 32 1.99 -6.84 2.67
N VAL A 33 3.30 -6.74 2.80
CA VAL A 33 4.23 -6.59 1.68
C VAL A 33 4.93 -7.91 1.44
N ILE A 34 4.98 -8.34 0.19
CA ILE A 34 5.55 -9.62 -0.23
C ILE A 34 6.56 -9.36 -1.34
N THR A 35 7.80 -9.79 -1.15
CA THR A 35 8.87 -9.66 -2.15
C THR A 35 9.15 -11.00 -2.85
N ASP A 36 8.74 -12.12 -2.25
CA ASP A 36 9.07 -13.46 -2.73
C ASP A 36 7.92 -14.10 -3.53
N SER A 37 8.28 -14.78 -4.61
CA SER A 37 7.35 -15.44 -5.55
C SER A 37 6.74 -16.75 -5.02
N GLN A 38 6.91 -17.05 -3.73
CA GLN A 38 6.35 -18.24 -3.12
C GLN A 38 4.86 -18.06 -2.83
N PRO A 39 4.03 -19.11 -3.02
CA PRO A 39 2.60 -19.04 -2.73
C PRO A 39 2.40 -18.86 -1.22
N ILE A 40 2.08 -17.62 -0.80
CA ILE A 40 1.74 -17.33 0.58
C ILE A 40 0.24 -17.58 0.75
N PHE A 41 -0.12 -18.66 1.44
CA PHE A 41 -1.46 -18.83 1.97
C PHE A 41 -1.61 -17.92 3.18
N ILE A 42 -2.26 -16.77 3.00
CA ILE A 42 -2.51 -15.81 4.08
C ILE A 42 -3.83 -16.21 4.76
N ASN A 43 -3.72 -17.06 5.78
CA ASN A 43 -4.70 -17.35 6.85
C ASN A 43 -6.14 -16.85 6.63
N ASP A 44 -6.94 -17.49 5.77
CA ASP A 44 -8.40 -17.28 5.60
C ASP A 44 -8.92 -15.82 5.43
N GLU A 45 -8.05 -14.81 5.48
CA GLU A 45 -8.31 -13.40 5.24
C GLU A 45 -7.93 -13.13 3.80
N LYS A 46 -8.96 -12.90 2.98
CA LYS A 46 -8.82 -12.64 1.55
C LYS A 46 -8.20 -11.26 1.33
N LEU A 47 -6.88 -11.17 1.41
CA LEU A 47 -6.15 -9.99 0.95
C LEU A 47 -6.14 -9.97 -0.58
N GLU A 48 -6.44 -8.81 -1.15
CA GLU A 48 -6.37 -8.57 -2.59
C GLU A 48 -5.13 -7.73 -2.90
N TYR A 49 -4.66 -7.84 -4.15
CA TYR A 49 -3.59 -6.97 -4.65
C TYR A 49 -3.99 -5.50 -4.44
N PHE A 50 -3.10 -4.72 -3.85
CA PHE A 50 -3.30 -3.29 -3.63
C PHE A 50 -2.47 -2.49 -4.64
N LEU A 51 -1.14 -2.45 -4.47
CA LEU A 51 -0.18 -1.75 -5.33
C LEU A 51 1.23 -2.33 -5.12
N GLU A 52 2.13 -2.16 -6.08
CA GLU A 52 3.56 -2.37 -5.88
C GLU A 52 4.21 -1.23 -5.09
N VAL A 53 5.28 -1.54 -4.35
CA VAL A 53 6.02 -0.59 -3.52
C VAL A 53 6.57 0.56 -4.37
N PHE A 54 7.13 0.29 -5.56
CA PHE A 54 7.65 1.34 -6.44
C PHE A 54 6.57 2.34 -6.86
N ILE A 55 5.33 1.89 -7.15
CA ILE A 55 4.22 2.80 -7.51
C ILE A 55 3.89 3.72 -6.34
N VAL A 56 3.83 3.17 -5.13
CA VAL A 56 3.56 3.95 -3.92
C VAL A 56 4.66 4.99 -3.69
N LEU A 57 5.92 4.64 -3.90
CA LEU A 57 7.05 5.57 -3.80
C LEU A 57 6.93 6.73 -4.81
N GLU A 58 6.63 6.42 -6.09
CA GLU A 58 6.42 7.43 -7.13
C GLU A 58 5.27 8.40 -6.76
N LEU A 59 4.13 7.87 -6.29
CA LEU A 59 3.00 8.68 -5.85
C LEU A 59 3.38 9.61 -4.67
N PHE A 60 4.18 9.12 -3.72
CA PHE A 60 4.67 9.97 -2.64
C PHE A 60 5.58 11.09 -3.16
N GLU A 61 6.49 10.81 -4.09
CA GLU A 61 7.37 11.80 -4.71
C GLU A 61 6.58 12.91 -5.42
N GLU A 62 5.54 12.56 -6.18
CA GLU A 62 4.66 13.55 -6.83
C GLU A 62 3.98 14.47 -5.81
N MET A 63 3.62 13.92 -4.64
CA MET A 63 2.94 14.66 -3.58
C MET A 63 3.88 15.45 -2.66
N GLN A 64 5.21 15.28 -2.72
CA GLN A 64 6.17 16.05 -1.89
C GLN A 64 6.08 17.56 -2.11
N THR A 65 5.62 17.99 -3.29
CA THR A 65 5.42 19.40 -3.64
C THR A 65 4.15 20.00 -3.03
N SER A 66 3.27 19.13 -2.50
CA SER A 66 2.01 19.52 -1.88
C SER A 66 2.16 19.56 -0.36
N ASN A 67 1.74 20.64 0.30
CA ASN A 67 1.71 20.77 1.77
C ASN A 67 0.64 19.88 2.45
N THR A 68 0.33 18.72 1.88
CA THR A 68 -0.64 17.75 2.41
C THR A 68 -0.01 16.92 3.50
N CYS A 69 -0.76 16.64 4.57
CA CYS A 69 -0.26 15.80 5.65
C CYS A 69 -0.13 14.33 5.20
N LEU A 70 0.69 13.54 5.90
CA LEU A 70 0.93 12.13 5.55
C LEU A 70 -0.35 11.29 5.48
N GLN A 71 -1.33 11.57 6.35
CA GLN A 71 -2.61 10.87 6.32
C GLN A 71 -3.40 11.15 5.04
N ASP A 72 -3.43 12.41 4.58
CA ASP A 72 -4.10 12.78 3.32
C ASP A 72 -3.40 12.16 2.11
N GLN A 73 -2.07 12.07 2.14
CA GLN A 73 -1.29 11.40 1.10
C GLN A 73 -1.64 9.90 1.03
N CYS A 74 -1.71 9.22 2.18
CA CYS A 74 -2.12 7.81 2.24
C CYS A 74 -3.55 7.61 1.70
N LEU A 75 -4.48 8.51 2.03
CA LEU A 75 -5.85 8.45 1.50
C LEU A 75 -5.87 8.64 -0.03
N ARG A 76 -5.05 9.54 -0.59
CA ARG A 76 -4.93 9.69 -2.04
C ARG A 76 -4.40 8.44 -2.73
N ILE A 77 -3.47 7.72 -2.11
CA ILE A 77 -2.95 6.46 -2.65
C ILE A 77 -4.05 5.38 -2.65
N ILE A 78 -4.86 5.33 -1.59
CA ILE A 78 -6.04 4.44 -1.54
C ILE A 78 -7.05 4.80 -2.64
N GLU A 79 -7.34 6.09 -2.83
CA GLU A 79 -8.21 6.56 -3.91
C GLU A 79 -7.66 6.22 -5.30
N TYR A 80 -6.35 6.38 -5.50
CA TYR A 80 -5.67 5.97 -6.72
C TYR A 80 -5.86 4.47 -6.98
N ALA A 81 -5.56 3.62 -5.99
CA ALA A 81 -5.73 2.18 -6.12
C ALA A 81 -7.18 1.79 -6.44
N ASN A 82 -8.17 2.45 -5.82
CA ASN A 82 -9.60 2.19 -6.10
C ASN A 82 -10.04 2.58 -7.52
N HIS A 83 -9.32 3.49 -8.20
CA HIS A 83 -9.63 3.91 -9.56
C HIS A 83 -8.82 3.18 -10.64
N ASP A 84 -7.63 2.68 -10.30
CA ASP A 84 -6.75 1.95 -11.22
C ASP A 84 -7.05 0.43 -11.26
N ALA A 85 -7.66 -0.12 -10.20
CA ALA A 85 -7.96 -1.55 -10.02
C ALA A 85 -9.19 -2.11 -10.75
#